data_AF-S4NPU1-F1
#
_entry.id   AF-S4NPU1-F1
#
_cell.length_a   1.000
_cell.length_b   1.000
_cell.length_c   1.000
_cell.angle_alpha   90.00
_cell.angle_beta   90.00
_cell.angle_gamma   90.00
#
_symmetry.space_group_name_H-M   'P 1'
#
loop_
_entity.id
_entity.type
_entity.pdbx_description
1 polymer ?
#
loop_
_entity_poly.entity_id
_entity_poly.type
_entity_poly.pdbx_seq_one_letter_code
_entity_poly.pdbx_strand_id
1 'polypeptide(L)' 'AQNSLDRYLYMVNTSSDYGWVQCTASNTVGRQNTPCLFHILPAEKPSSLKNCEITNVTYDSLTLGCVPGHDGGLR' A
#
# COMPACT_ATOMS: atom_id res chain seq x y z
N ALA A 1 -15.29 11.95 -5.45
CA ALA A 1 -15.03 10.82 -6.36
C ALA A 1 -15.47 11.21 -7.76
N GLN A 2 -14.54 11.29 -8.72
CA GLN A 2 -14.88 11.42 -10.15
C GLN A 2 -14.77 10.02 -10.76
N ASN A 3 -15.88 9.48 -11.23
CA ASN A 3 -15.97 8.16 -11.84
C ASN A 3 -15.95 8.33 -13.36
N SER A 4 -14.98 7.73 -14.05
CA SER A 4 -15.07 7.50 -15.50
C SER A 4 -15.67 6.11 -15.74
N LEU A 5 -16.24 5.89 -16.93
CA LEU A 5 -16.91 4.63 -17.28
C LEU A 5 -16.01 3.38 -17.14
N ASP A 6 -14.70 3.56 -17.11
CA ASP A 6 -13.67 2.52 -17.05
C ASP A 6 -12.93 2.43 -15.70
N ARG A 7 -13.02 3.45 -14.84
CA ARG A 7 -12.24 3.52 -13.61
C ARG A 7 -13.08 3.93 -12.41
N TYR A 8 -12.96 3.12 -11.36
CA TYR A 8 -13.46 3.42 -10.02
C TYR A 8 -12.31 3.85 -9.12
N LEU A 9 -12.43 5.02 -8.51
CA LEU A 9 -11.47 5.53 -7.53
C LEU A 9 -11.94 5.19 -6.11
N TYR A 10 -11.12 4.43 -5.39
CA TYR A 10 -11.34 4.06 -4.00
C TYR A 10 -10.29 4.70 -3.09
N MET A 11 -10.72 5.26 -1.96
CA MET A 11 -9.83 5.87 -0.96
C MET A 11 -10.16 5.30 0.42
N VAL A 12 -9.12 4.94 1.16
CA VAL A 12 -9.21 4.46 2.54
C VAL A 12 -9.07 5.65 3.48
N ASN A 13 -10.14 6.01 4.20
CA ASN A 13 -10.13 7.11 5.18
C ASN A 13 -10.18 6.60 6.62
N THR A 14 -10.74 5.41 6.83
CA THR A 14 -10.98 4.79 8.13
C THR A 14 -10.58 3.32 8.12
N SER A 15 -10.40 2.72 9.30
CA SER A 15 -10.04 1.31 9.39
C SER A 15 -11.10 0.36 8.81
N SER A 16 -12.37 0.80 8.76
CA SER A 16 -13.47 0.04 8.15
C SER A 16 -13.44 0.02 6.61
N ASP A 17 -12.63 0.86 5.98
CA ASP A 17 -12.46 0.86 4.52
C ASP A 17 -11.44 -0.22 4.06
N TYR A 18 -10.71 -0.86 4.98
CA TYR A 18 -9.92 -2.04 4.64
C TYR A 18 -10.81 -3.27 4.47
N GLY A 19 -10.42 -4.18 3.58
CA GLY A 19 -11.17 -5.39 3.28
C GLY A 19 -11.31 -5.64 1.79
N TRP A 20 -12.44 -6.21 1.37
CA TRP A 20 -12.63 -6.66 0.00
C TRP A 20 -13.48 -5.69 -0.81
N VAL A 21 -12.94 -5.25 -1.95
CA VAL A 21 -13.72 -4.59 -3.00
C VAL A 21 -14.09 -5.63 -4.06
N GLN A 22 -15.39 -5.75 -4.32
CA GLN A 22 -15.93 -6.66 -5.30
C GLN A 22 -16.44 -5.90 -6.52
N CYS A 23 -15.91 -6.25 -7.70
CA CYS A 23 -16.43 -5.79 -8.97
C CYS A 23 -17.26 -6.92 -9.62
N THR A 24 -18.53 -6.62 -9.93
CA THR A 24 -19.44 -7.57 -10.59
C THR A 24 -20.06 -6.96 -11.83
N ALA A 25 -20.10 -7.73 -12.92
CA ALA A 25 -20.85 -7.38 -14.11
C ALA A 25 -22.21 -8.10 -14.17
N SER A 26 -23.18 -7.45 -14.82
CA SER A 26 -24.46 -8.05 -15.20
C SER A 26 -24.84 -7.57 -16.60
N ASN A 27 -25.39 -8.47 -17.41
CA ASN A 27 -25.94 -8.16 -18.72
C ASN A 27 -27.31 -8.85 -18.90
N THR A 28 -27.88 -8.80 -20.10
CA THR A 28 -29.20 -9.39 -20.41
C THR A 28 -29.23 -10.92 -20.35
N VAL A 29 -28.08 -11.59 -20.45
CA VAL A 29 -27.95 -13.05 -20.31
C VAL A 29 -27.91 -13.44 -18.83
N GLY A 30 -27.30 -12.62 -17.98
CA GLY A 30 -27.29 -12.84 -16.54
C GLY A 30 -26.20 -12.08 -15.80
N ARG A 31 -25.99 -12.47 -14.54
CA ARG A 31 -24.95 -11.91 -13.67
C ARG A 31 -23.67 -12.75 -13.76
N GLN A 32 -22.53 -12.10 -13.65
CA GLN A 32 -21.23 -12.76 -13.58
C GLN A 32 -21.17 -13.73 -12.38
N ASN A 33 -20.84 -15.01 -12.64
CA ASN A 33 -20.75 -16.04 -11.61
C ASN A 33 -19.52 -15.88 -10.69
N THR A 34 -18.37 -15.53 -11.27
CA THR A 34 -17.11 -15.35 -10.54
C THR A 34 -16.72 -13.87 -10.56
N PRO A 35 -16.97 -13.12 -9.47
CA PRO A 35 -16.67 -11.70 -9.42
C PRO A 35 -15.17 -11.43 -9.29
N CYS A 36 -14.73 -10.23 -9.68
CA CYS A 36 -13.36 -9.80 -9.44
C CYS A 36 -13.23 -9.28 -8.01
N LEU A 37 -12.26 -9.79 -7.26
CA LEU A 37 -12.05 -9.47 -5.86
C LEU A 37 -10.69 -8.80 -5.66
N PHE A 38 -10.68 -7.67 -4.97
CA PHE A 38 -9.49 -6.91 -4.60
C PHE A 38 -9.41 -6.80 -3.09
N HIS A 39 -8.31 -7.26 -2.50
CA HIS A 39 -8.09 -7.16 -1.05
C HIS A 39 -7.25 -5.92 -0.76
N ILE A 40 -7.83 -4.98 -0.03
CA ILE A 40 -7.18 -3.75 0.40
C ILE A 40 -6.69 -3.99 1.81
N LEU A 41 -5.38 -4.16 1.94
CA LEU A 41 -4.71 -4.41 3.21
C LEU A 41 -4.10 -3.10 3.74
N PRO A 42 -4.10 -2.90 5.07
CA PRO A 42 -3.29 -1.85 5.66
C PRO A 42 -1.81 -2.13 5.40
N ALA A 43 -1.04 -1.07 5.14
CA ALA A 43 0.41 -1.17 5.12
C ALA A 43 0.90 -1.55 6.52
N GLU A 44 1.90 -2.42 6.57
CA GLU A 44 2.57 -2.75 7.81
C GLU A 44 3.48 -1.61 8.25
N LYS A 45 3.89 -1.62 9.52
CA LYS A 45 4.93 -0.69 9.99
C LYS A 45 6.23 -1.00 9.22
N PRO A 46 6.93 0.02 8.69
CA PRO A 46 8.22 -0.19 8.08
C PRO A 46 9.16 -0.91 9.04
N SER A 47 9.88 -1.89 8.50
CA SER A 47 10.89 -2.61 9.26
C SER A 47 12.08 -1.69 9.58
N SER A 48 12.81 -2.04 10.63
CA SER A 48 14.00 -1.30 11.05
C SER A 48 15.05 -1.20 9.93
N LEU A 49 15.80 -0.10 9.94
CA LEU A 49 16.96 0.10 9.07
C LEU A 49 17.99 -1.00 9.29
N LYS A 50 18.76 -1.30 8.24
CA LYS A 50 19.80 -2.34 8.23
C LYS A 50 21.16 -1.73 7.95
N ASN A 51 22.21 -2.40 8.40
CA ASN A 51 23.60 -2.07 8.08
C ASN A 51 23.93 -0.58 8.30
N CYS A 52 23.60 -0.07 9.48
CA CYS A 52 23.93 1.30 9.85
C CYS A 52 25.42 1.42 10.21
N GLU A 53 26.14 2.30 9.51
CA GLU A 53 27.56 2.52 9.70
C GLU A 53 27.85 4.01 9.96
N ILE A 54 28.75 4.25 10.90
CA ILE A 54 29.20 5.59 11.26
C ILE A 54 30.50 5.89 10.51
N THR A 55 30.54 7.02 9.82
CA THR A 55 31.69 7.50 9.07
C THR A 55 31.98 8.97 9.39
N ASN A 56 33.17 9.46 9.04
CA ASN A 56 33.58 10.86 9.19
C ASN A 56 33.35 11.43 10.61
N VAL A 57 33.87 10.74 11.62
CA VAL A 57 33.76 11.18 13.02
C VAL A 57 34.77 12.29 13.30
N THR A 58 34.28 13.44 13.75
CA THR A 58 35.06 14.56 14.29
C THR A 58 34.80 14.72 15.77
N TYR A 59 35.36 15.76 16.38
CA TYR A 59 35.11 16.10 17.79
C TYR A 59 33.62 16.40 18.09
N ASP A 60 32.87 16.90 17.10
CA ASP A 60 31.51 17.42 17.25
C ASP A 60 30.53 16.91 16.18
N SER A 61 30.96 16.07 15.25
CA SER A 61 30.12 15.58 14.15
C SER A 61 30.43 14.14 13.78
N LEU A 62 29.44 13.47 13.20
CA LEU A 62 29.59 12.18 12.55
C LEU A 62 28.57 12.06 11.43
N THR A 63 28.83 11.16 10.49
CA THR A 63 27.89 10.78 9.42
C THR A 63 27.36 9.37 9.69
N LEU A 64 26.05 9.18 9.62
CA LEU A 64 25.40 7.88 9.76
C LEU A 64 24.75 7.49 8.42
N GLY A 65 25.22 6.41 7.81
CA GLY A 65 24.61 5.81 6.63
C GLY A 65 23.89 4.53 7.01
N CYS A 66 22.66 4.33 6.53
CA CYS A 66 21.89 3.10 6.76
C CYS A 66 21.21 2.64 5.46
N VAL A 67 20.91 1.34 5.39
CA VAL A 67 20.12 0.75 4.31
C VAL A 67 18.64 0.71 4.73
N PRO A 68 17.70 1.17 3.87
CA PRO A 68 16.27 1.06 4.13
C PRO A 68 15.83 -0.39 4.37
N GLY A 69 14.93 -0.57 5.33
CA GLY A 69 14.19 -1.82 5.49
C GLY A 69 13.05 -1.96 4.47
N HIS A 70 12.27 -3.02 4.61
CA HIS A 70 10.95 -3.12 3.97
C HIS A 70 10.02 -2.02 4.48
N ASP A 71 9.31 -1.35 3.59
CA ASP A 71 8.40 -0.21 3.82
C ASP A 71 6.99 -0.61 4.31
N GLY A 72 6.74 -1.91 4.49
CA GLY A 72 5.43 -2.42 4.88
C GLY A 72 4.45 -2.56 3.72
N GLY A 73 4.94 -2.56 2.46
CA GLY A 73 4.13 -2.82 1.28
C GLY A 73 3.57 -1.56 0.61
N LEU A 74 4.04 -0.37 0.99
CA LEU A 74 3.72 0.89 0.33
C LEU A 74 4.52 1.01 -0.96
N ARG A 75 3.87 0.86 -2.12
CA ARG A 75 4.50 0.99 -3.44
C ARG A 75 3.77 1.99 -4.34
#